data_AF-A0A832FD25-F1
#
_entry.id   AF-A0A832FD25-F1
#
_cell.length_a   1.000
_cell.length_b   1.000
_cell.length_c   1.000
_cell.angle_alpha   90.00
_cell.angle_beta   90.00
_cell.angle_gamma   90.00
#
_symmetry.space_group_name_H-M   'P 1'
#
loop_
_entity.id
_entity.type
_entity.pdbx_description
1 polymer ?
#
loop_
_entity_poly.entity_id
_entity_poly.type
_entity_poly.pdbx_seq_one_letter_code
_entity_poly.pdbx_strand_id
1 'polypeptide(L)'
;DIQDTEQHLGGVVSIPIRIQGAANQVFSAGFDLTYDPGVLSYLTFTKGPLSNKFKMLEVARVEPGRLRIGWVDTVGSIVPGESGDVIYLQFQVIGGVENQSYPLKLDALRDDISDWLASGGCLTVSSCNGDLNGDGSITPTDALIAMRCYLGSGDCPICTDVNSDGVVTPRDALCILEKYLGIPSCLDQREPVAAY
;
A
#
# COMPACT_ATOMS: atom_id res chain seq x y z
N ASP A 1 -11.25 -11.11 -3.38
CA ASP A 1 -11.42 -10.16 -2.26
C ASP A 1 -10.14 -9.36 -2.05
N ILE A 2 -10.24 -8.27 -1.30
CA ILE A 2 -9.13 -7.48 -0.74
C ILE A 2 -9.28 -7.50 0.78
N GLN A 3 -8.17 -7.58 1.50
CA GLN A 3 -8.14 -7.45 2.96
C GLN A 3 -7.83 -6.02 3.38
N ASP A 4 -8.32 -5.61 4.54
CA ASP A 4 -7.91 -4.35 5.14
C ASP A 4 -6.41 -4.33 5.39
N THR A 5 -5.80 -3.18 5.15
CA THR A 5 -4.36 -2.97 5.30
C THR A 5 -4.12 -1.61 5.93
N GLU A 6 -3.01 -1.49 6.65
CA GLU A 6 -2.56 -0.24 7.22
C GLU A 6 -1.21 0.11 6.61
N GLN A 7 -1.01 1.37 6.28
CA GLN A 7 0.31 1.85 5.90
C GLN A 7 0.50 3.31 6.28
N HIS A 8 1.73 3.66 6.66
CA HIS A 8 2.09 5.03 6.96
C HIS A 8 2.14 5.89 5.70
N LEU A 9 1.88 7.20 5.88
CA LEU A 9 2.10 8.18 4.82
C LEU A 9 3.54 8.07 4.29
N GLY A 10 3.75 8.19 2.98
CA GLY A 10 5.09 8.01 2.38
C GLY A 10 5.59 6.56 2.33
N GLY A 11 4.86 5.58 2.86
CA GLY A 11 5.20 4.17 2.74
C GLY A 11 4.75 3.56 1.40
N VAL A 12 5.33 2.41 1.05
CA VAL A 12 4.85 1.56 -0.05
C VAL A 12 3.99 0.44 0.52
N VAL A 13 2.75 0.31 0.05
CA VAL A 13 1.83 -0.78 0.43
C VAL A 13 1.68 -1.79 -0.71
N SER A 14 1.66 -3.07 -0.35
CA SER A 14 1.37 -4.17 -1.27
C SER A 14 -0.03 -4.71 -0.99
N ILE A 15 -0.95 -4.52 -1.93
CA ILE A 15 -2.36 -4.94 -1.80
C ILE A 15 -2.54 -6.27 -2.54
N PRO A 16 -2.74 -7.41 -1.83
CA PRO A 16 -3.06 -8.68 -2.45
C PRO A 16 -4.52 -8.69 -2.91
N ILE A 17 -4.74 -9.09 -4.16
CA ILE A 17 -6.06 -9.46 -4.67
C ILE A 17 -6.16 -10.97 -4.73
N ARG A 18 -7.23 -11.50 -4.13
CA ARG A 18 -7.32 -12.92 -3.80
C ARG A 18 -8.58 -13.56 -4.35
N ILE A 19 -8.52 -14.87 -4.50
CA ILE A 19 -9.66 -15.74 -4.74
C ILE A 19 -9.84 -16.63 -3.51
N GLN A 20 -11.10 -16.82 -3.10
CA GLN A 20 -11.49 -17.67 -1.97
C GLN A 20 -12.41 -18.78 -2.50
N GLY A 21 -11.86 -19.97 -2.73
CA GLY A 21 -12.60 -21.13 -3.19
C GLY A 21 -13.23 -20.90 -4.56
N ALA A 22 -12.40 -20.89 -5.61
CA ALA A 22 -12.85 -20.69 -6.99
C ALA A 22 -14.09 -21.55 -7.32
N ALA A 23 -15.19 -20.92 -7.77
CA ALA A 23 -16.45 -21.63 -8.01
C ALA A 23 -16.41 -22.54 -9.25
N ASN A 24 -15.55 -22.20 -10.20
CA ASN A 24 -15.34 -22.88 -11.47
C ASN A 24 -13.86 -22.81 -11.86
N GLN A 25 -13.52 -23.48 -12.96
CA GLN A 25 -12.22 -23.33 -13.58
C GLN A 25 -12.13 -21.95 -14.24
N VAL A 26 -11.02 -21.24 -14.03
CA VAL A 26 -10.80 -19.87 -14.52
C VAL A 26 -9.54 -19.85 -15.41
N PHE A 27 -9.76 -19.62 -16.70
CA PHE A 27 -8.71 -19.42 -17.70
C PHE A 27 -8.50 -17.94 -18.00
N SER A 28 -9.57 -17.17 -17.89
CA SER A 28 -9.58 -15.74 -18.17
C SER A 28 -10.44 -14.99 -17.17
N ALA A 29 -10.01 -13.79 -16.87
CA ALA A 29 -10.77 -12.87 -16.04
C ALA A 29 -10.35 -11.44 -16.32
N GLY A 30 -11.29 -10.53 -16.12
CA GLY A 30 -11.03 -9.11 -16.02
C GLY A 30 -11.81 -8.51 -14.87
N PHE A 31 -11.23 -7.52 -14.20
CA PHE A 31 -11.93 -6.72 -13.18
C PHE A 31 -11.25 -5.36 -13.05
N ASP A 32 -11.97 -4.43 -12.45
CA ASP A 32 -11.47 -3.08 -12.18
C ASP A 32 -11.24 -2.95 -10.65
N LEU A 33 -10.17 -2.23 -10.27
CA LEU A 33 -9.89 -1.79 -8.91
C LEU A 33 -10.08 -0.28 -8.86
N THR A 34 -10.96 0.17 -7.97
CA THR A 34 -11.15 1.59 -7.66
C THR A 34 -10.52 1.94 -6.31
N TYR A 35 -9.77 3.04 -6.27
CA TYR A 35 -9.05 3.57 -5.10
C TYR A 35 -9.05 5.11 -5.13
N ASP A 36 -8.68 5.75 -4.02
CA ASP A 36 -8.54 7.21 -3.96
C ASP A 36 -7.16 7.66 -4.50
N PRO A 37 -7.09 8.35 -5.66
CA PRO A 37 -5.83 8.78 -6.26
C PRO A 37 -5.17 9.96 -5.53
N GLY A 38 -5.85 10.61 -4.58
CA GLY A 38 -5.23 11.58 -3.66
C GLY A 38 -4.50 10.93 -2.49
N VAL A 39 -4.71 9.63 -2.27
CA VAL A 39 -4.15 8.85 -1.15
C VAL A 39 -3.12 7.84 -1.66
N LEU A 40 -3.40 7.17 -2.77
CA LEU A 40 -2.55 6.14 -3.34
C LEU A 40 -2.07 6.51 -4.75
N SER A 41 -0.79 6.25 -5.02
CA SER A 41 -0.21 6.31 -6.36
C SER A 41 0.25 4.91 -6.76
N TYR A 42 -0.34 4.36 -7.83
CA TYR A 42 0.02 3.03 -8.32
C TYR A 42 1.46 3.02 -8.85
N LEU A 43 2.26 2.03 -8.42
CA LEU A 43 3.65 1.85 -8.85
C LEU A 43 3.75 0.72 -9.87
N THR A 44 3.52 -0.51 -9.43
CA THR A 44 3.74 -1.74 -10.21
C THR A 44 2.91 -2.90 -9.65
N PHE A 45 3.02 -4.09 -10.25
CA PHE A 45 2.46 -5.31 -9.71
C PHE A 45 3.45 -6.47 -9.75
N THR A 46 3.21 -7.47 -8.92
CA THR A 46 3.84 -8.79 -9.03
C THR A 46 2.77 -9.88 -9.06
N LYS A 47 3.08 -11.00 -9.72
CA LYS A 47 2.15 -12.15 -9.80
C LYS A 47 2.11 -12.90 -8.47
N GLY A 48 0.90 -13.26 -8.05
CA GLY A 48 0.68 -14.12 -6.89
C GLY A 48 0.83 -15.61 -7.23
N PRO A 49 0.79 -16.49 -6.22
CA PRO A 49 0.91 -17.93 -6.41
C PRO A 49 -0.13 -18.54 -7.37
N LEU A 50 -1.35 -17.98 -7.45
CA LEU A 50 -2.37 -18.48 -8.37
C LEU A 50 -2.11 -18.10 -9.84
N SER A 51 -1.34 -17.04 -10.09
CA SER A 51 -1.14 -16.47 -11.43
C SER A 51 0.30 -16.50 -11.93
N ASN A 52 1.26 -16.96 -11.13
CA ASN A 52 2.69 -16.97 -11.49
C ASN A 52 2.98 -17.69 -12.82
N LYS A 53 2.17 -18.69 -13.16
CA LYS A 53 2.22 -19.47 -14.40
C LYS A 53 1.58 -18.77 -15.60
N PHE A 54 0.73 -17.76 -15.38
CA PHE A 54 0.00 -17.10 -16.45
C PHE A 54 0.95 -16.23 -17.27
N LYS A 55 0.93 -16.41 -18.59
CA LYS A 55 1.82 -15.63 -19.47
C LYS A 55 1.28 -14.24 -19.74
N MET A 56 -0.03 -14.11 -19.90
CA MET A 56 -0.71 -12.85 -20.20
C MET A 56 -1.52 -12.43 -18.99
N LEU A 57 -0.92 -11.64 -18.11
CA LEU A 57 -1.60 -10.96 -17.02
C LEU A 57 -1.05 -9.54 -16.98
N GLU A 58 -1.94 -8.56 -17.09
CA GLU A 58 -1.59 -7.15 -17.25
C GLU A 58 -2.44 -6.27 -16.34
N VAL A 59 -1.88 -5.10 -16.01
CA VAL A 59 -2.56 -4.05 -15.26
C VAL A 59 -2.51 -2.76 -16.08
N ALA A 60 -3.68 -2.27 -16.50
CA ALA A 60 -3.82 -1.03 -17.23
C ALA A 60 -4.35 0.08 -16.32
N ARG A 61 -3.76 1.28 -16.41
CA ARG A 61 -4.31 2.49 -15.80
C ARG A 61 -5.44 3.00 -16.71
N VAL A 62 -6.68 2.95 -16.25
CA VAL A 62 -7.84 3.40 -17.04
C VAL A 62 -7.97 4.92 -16.93
N GLU A 63 -7.97 5.41 -15.70
CA GLU A 63 -8.02 6.81 -15.31
C GLU A 63 -7.49 6.96 -13.88
N PRO A 64 -7.25 8.18 -13.36
CA PRO A 64 -6.86 8.35 -11.97
C PRO A 64 -7.85 7.68 -11.01
N GLY A 65 -7.34 6.82 -10.13
CA GLY A 65 -8.16 6.09 -9.16
C GLY A 65 -8.78 4.80 -9.68
N ARG A 66 -8.48 4.39 -10.93
CA ARG A 66 -9.03 3.17 -11.52
C ARG A 66 -7.98 2.36 -12.30
N LEU A 67 -7.70 1.14 -11.83
CA LEU A 67 -6.91 0.15 -12.56
C LEU A 67 -7.83 -0.91 -13.17
N ARG A 68 -7.45 -1.42 -14.33
CA ARG A 68 -8.04 -2.63 -14.92
C ARG A 68 -7.02 -3.74 -14.91
N ILE A 69 -7.38 -4.86 -14.31
CA ILE A 69 -6.56 -6.05 -14.24
C ILE A 69 -7.21 -7.09 -15.12
N GLY A 70 -6.42 -7.81 -15.91
CA GLY A 70 -6.93 -8.92 -16.69
C GLY A 70 -5.87 -9.96 -16.98
N TRP A 71 -6.32 -11.20 -17.17
CA TRP A 71 -5.49 -12.27 -17.70
C TRP A 71 -6.26 -13.16 -18.65
N VAL A 72 -5.49 -13.84 -19.50
CA VAL A 72 -5.94 -14.98 -20.29
C VAL A 72 -4.80 -15.98 -20.37
N ASP A 73 -5.09 -17.24 -20.12
CA ASP A 73 -4.14 -18.32 -20.34
C ASP A 73 -4.85 -19.55 -20.90
N THR A 74 -4.16 -20.30 -21.77
CA THR A 74 -4.71 -21.48 -22.45
C THR A 74 -4.10 -22.78 -21.92
N VAL A 75 -3.15 -22.69 -21.00
CA VAL A 75 -2.41 -23.83 -20.44
C VAL A 75 -2.54 -23.87 -18.91
N GLY A 76 -2.40 -22.73 -18.25
CA GLY A 76 -2.66 -22.56 -16.83
C GLY A 76 -4.11 -22.18 -16.57
N SER A 77 -4.68 -22.68 -15.47
CA SER A 77 -5.96 -22.21 -14.94
C SER A 77 -5.92 -22.18 -13.41
N ILE A 78 -6.81 -21.42 -12.81
CA ILE A 78 -7.22 -21.61 -11.41
C ILE A 78 -8.30 -22.70 -11.43
N VAL A 79 -8.14 -23.75 -10.62
CA VAL A 79 -9.10 -24.88 -10.61
C VAL A 79 -10.16 -24.71 -9.52
N PRO A 80 -11.33 -25.34 -9.66
CA PRO A 80 -12.39 -25.23 -8.67
C PRO A 80 -11.91 -25.56 -7.24
N GLY A 81 -12.29 -24.73 -6.28
CA GLY A 81 -11.92 -24.86 -4.86
C GLY A 81 -10.56 -24.25 -4.48
N GLU A 82 -9.74 -23.78 -5.43
CA GLU A 82 -8.49 -23.09 -5.09
C GLU A 82 -8.72 -21.73 -4.42
N SER A 83 -7.84 -21.41 -3.47
CA SER A 83 -7.76 -20.11 -2.81
C SER A 83 -6.32 -19.60 -2.82
N GLY A 84 -6.16 -18.28 -2.82
CA GLY A 84 -4.84 -17.66 -2.72
C GLY A 84 -4.75 -16.32 -3.44
N ASP A 85 -3.53 -15.79 -3.46
CA ASP A 85 -3.25 -14.49 -4.04
C ASP A 85 -3.07 -14.63 -5.56
N VAL A 86 -3.82 -13.82 -6.30
CA VAL A 86 -3.72 -13.72 -7.76
C VAL A 86 -2.66 -12.69 -8.13
N ILE A 87 -2.66 -11.53 -7.50
CA ILE A 87 -1.76 -10.43 -7.86
C ILE A 87 -1.51 -9.56 -6.63
N TYR A 88 -0.30 -9.05 -6.52
CA TYR A 88 0.06 -8.03 -5.53
C TYR A 88 0.22 -6.70 -6.26
N LEU A 89 -0.60 -5.72 -5.91
CA LEU A 89 -0.50 -4.37 -6.46
C LEU A 89 0.27 -3.47 -5.49
N GLN A 90 1.35 -2.87 -5.97
CA GLN A 90 2.16 -1.96 -5.17
C GLN A 90 1.72 -0.52 -5.38
N PHE A 91 1.48 0.19 -4.28
CA PHE A 91 1.14 1.60 -4.27
C PHE A 91 2.04 2.37 -3.32
N GLN A 92 2.37 3.59 -3.69
CA GLN A 92 2.91 4.59 -2.78
C GLN A 92 1.75 5.29 -2.06
N VAL A 93 1.79 5.40 -0.73
CA VAL A 93 0.86 6.24 0.05
C VAL A 93 1.34 7.68 -0.04
N ILE A 94 0.59 8.52 -0.74
CA ILE A 94 0.94 9.92 -1.06
C ILE A 94 0.10 10.96 -0.33
N GLY A 95 -0.95 10.52 0.36
CA GLY A 95 -1.86 11.40 1.11
C GLY A 95 -2.72 10.60 2.08
N GLY A 96 -3.63 11.31 2.73
CA GLY A 96 -4.57 10.73 3.69
C GLY A 96 -4.47 11.37 5.07
N VAL A 97 -5.51 11.18 5.86
CA VAL A 97 -5.61 11.63 7.24
C VAL A 97 -5.26 10.44 8.14
N GLU A 98 -4.47 10.70 9.18
CA GLU A 98 -4.10 9.68 10.15
C GLU A 98 -5.34 8.99 10.75
N ASN A 99 -5.29 7.67 10.84
CA ASN A 99 -6.35 6.78 11.32
C ASN A 99 -7.65 6.84 10.51
N GLN A 100 -7.64 7.47 9.32
CA GLN A 100 -8.76 7.42 8.40
C GLN A 100 -8.62 6.22 7.44
N SER A 101 -9.74 5.54 7.21
CA SER A 101 -9.84 4.43 6.26
C SER A 101 -10.32 4.90 4.88
N TYR A 102 -9.65 4.40 3.84
CA TYR A 102 -9.90 4.69 2.44
C TYR A 102 -10.28 3.39 1.71
N PRO A 103 -11.48 3.32 1.10
CA PRO A 103 -11.98 2.07 0.53
C PRO A 103 -11.25 1.69 -0.77
N LEU A 104 -10.97 0.40 -0.90
CA LEU A 104 -10.45 -0.29 -2.08
C LEU A 104 -11.55 -1.20 -2.61
N LYS A 105 -12.05 -0.94 -3.81
CA LYS A 105 -13.23 -1.64 -4.36
C LYS A 105 -12.87 -2.43 -5.60
N LEU A 106 -13.32 -3.68 -5.64
CA LEU A 106 -13.30 -4.51 -6.83
C LEU A 106 -14.67 -4.45 -7.50
N ASP A 107 -14.70 -4.13 -8.79
CA ASP A 107 -15.92 -4.07 -9.58
C ASP A 107 -15.69 -4.51 -11.03
N ALA A 108 -16.77 -4.48 -11.82
CA ALA A 108 -16.77 -4.80 -13.24
C ALA A 108 -16.08 -6.14 -13.59
N LEU A 109 -16.45 -7.22 -12.88
CA LEU A 109 -15.95 -8.57 -13.13
C LEU A 109 -16.39 -9.05 -14.53
N ARG A 110 -15.50 -9.77 -15.22
CA ARG A 110 -15.65 -10.21 -16.62
C ARG A 110 -15.17 -11.65 -16.78
N ASP A 111 -15.55 -12.24 -17.92
CA ASP A 111 -15.16 -13.58 -18.35
C ASP A 111 -15.59 -14.67 -17.34
N ASP A 112 -14.69 -15.60 -16.99
CA ASP A 112 -15.00 -16.79 -16.18
C ASP A 112 -15.37 -16.46 -14.73
N ILE A 113 -15.27 -15.20 -14.30
CA ILE A 113 -15.62 -14.71 -12.96
C ILE A 113 -16.76 -13.67 -12.97
N SER A 114 -17.43 -13.47 -14.11
CA SER A 114 -18.41 -12.38 -14.30
C SER A 114 -19.62 -12.41 -13.37
N ASP A 115 -19.97 -13.59 -12.84
CA ASP A 115 -21.08 -13.82 -11.89
C ASP A 115 -20.61 -14.00 -10.43
N TRP A 116 -19.31 -13.86 -10.17
CA TRP A 116 -18.76 -14.01 -8.83
C TRP A 116 -19.06 -12.81 -7.94
N LEU A 117 -19.03 -13.05 -6.63
CA LEU A 117 -19.07 -11.97 -5.65
C LEU A 117 -17.66 -11.42 -5.41
N ALA A 118 -17.57 -10.11 -5.32
CA ALA A 118 -16.34 -9.42 -4.94
C ALA A 118 -16.55 -8.65 -3.63
N SER A 119 -15.55 -8.70 -2.77
CA SER A 119 -15.44 -7.87 -1.59
C SER A 119 -14.17 -7.02 -1.65
N GLY A 120 -14.33 -5.74 -1.38
CA GLY A 120 -13.23 -4.81 -1.19
C GLY A 120 -12.67 -4.86 0.23
N GLY A 121 -11.65 -4.03 0.47
CA GLY A 121 -11.09 -3.76 1.80
C GLY A 121 -10.85 -2.26 1.96
N CYS A 122 -10.14 -1.87 3.00
CA CYS A 122 -9.72 -0.49 3.24
C CYS A 122 -8.21 -0.39 3.44
N LEU A 123 -7.64 0.73 2.97
CA LEU A 123 -6.36 1.21 3.46
C LEU A 123 -6.61 2.17 4.63
N THR A 124 -6.09 1.89 5.81
CA THR A 124 -6.00 2.88 6.89
C THR A 124 -4.63 3.55 6.81
N VAL A 125 -4.62 4.89 6.75
CA VAL A 125 -3.37 5.64 6.72
C VAL A 125 -2.92 5.91 8.15
N SER A 126 -1.71 5.48 8.50
CA SER A 126 -1.06 5.83 9.76
C SER A 126 -0.09 6.98 9.58
N SER A 127 0.30 7.61 10.70
CA SER A 127 1.25 8.72 10.68
C SER A 127 2.66 8.26 10.30
N CYS A 128 3.51 9.24 9.93
CA CYS A 128 4.91 9.00 9.65
C CYS A 128 5.57 8.29 10.84
N ASN A 129 6.24 7.18 10.56
CA ASN A 129 6.87 6.31 11.56
C ASN A 129 8.37 6.61 11.79
N GLY A 130 8.96 7.49 10.98
CA GLY A 130 10.39 7.85 11.04
C GLY A 130 11.31 7.05 10.11
N ASP A 131 10.79 6.08 9.35
CA ASP A 131 11.51 5.41 8.26
C ASP A 131 11.36 6.25 6.98
N LEU A 132 12.38 7.04 6.66
CA LEU A 132 12.32 8.01 5.55
C LEU A 132 12.83 7.42 4.24
N ASN A 133 13.53 6.28 4.28
CA ASN A 133 14.03 5.60 3.10
C ASN A 133 13.17 4.40 2.66
N GLY A 134 12.27 3.93 3.53
CA GLY A 134 11.31 2.88 3.25
C GLY A 134 11.89 1.46 3.29
N ASP A 135 13.03 1.25 3.94
CA ASP A 135 13.66 -0.08 4.09
C ASP A 135 13.07 -0.92 5.23
N GLY A 136 12.10 -0.37 5.97
CA GLY A 136 11.41 -1.00 7.08
C GLY A 136 12.15 -0.88 8.42
N SER A 137 13.27 -0.14 8.48
CA SER A 137 14.07 0.06 9.69
C SER A 137 14.29 1.53 9.97
N ILE A 138 13.98 1.97 11.19
CA ILE A 138 14.33 3.32 11.64
C ILE A 138 15.81 3.32 12.02
N THR A 139 16.65 4.08 11.31
CA THR A 139 18.10 4.11 11.49
C THR A 139 18.66 5.54 11.44
N PRO A 140 19.95 5.76 11.77
CA PRO A 140 20.60 7.05 11.54
C PRO A 140 20.60 7.51 10.07
N THR A 141 20.39 6.59 9.12
CA THR A 141 20.23 6.94 7.69
C THR A 141 18.98 7.78 7.47
N ASP A 142 17.89 7.48 8.17
CA ASP A 142 16.64 8.24 8.09
C ASP A 142 16.78 9.63 8.71
N ALA A 143 17.47 9.72 9.85
CA ALA A 143 17.81 11.01 10.46
C ALA A 143 18.67 11.87 9.52
N LEU A 144 19.60 11.24 8.78
CA LEU A 144 20.41 11.94 7.78
C LEU A 144 19.56 12.46 6.62
N ILE A 145 18.54 11.71 6.16
CA ILE A 145 17.61 12.18 5.12
C ILE A 145 16.89 13.44 5.59
N ALA A 146 16.35 13.44 6.81
CA ALA A 146 15.68 14.63 7.36
C ALA A 146 16.60 15.85 7.43
N MET A 147 17.83 15.66 7.91
CA MET A 147 18.83 16.74 7.97
C MET A 147 19.22 17.25 6.57
N ARG A 148 19.35 16.35 5.58
CA ARG A 148 19.65 16.74 4.19
C ARG A 148 18.50 17.50 3.54
N CYS A 149 17.25 17.12 3.80
CA CYS A 149 16.10 17.89 3.35
C CYS A 149 16.11 19.30 3.95
N TYR A 150 16.30 19.42 5.27
CA TYR A 150 16.39 20.73 5.94
C TYR A 150 17.48 21.63 5.32
N LEU A 151 18.63 21.04 4.97
CA LEU A 151 19.74 21.74 4.33
C LEU A 151 19.55 21.98 2.81
N GLY A 152 18.43 21.53 2.21
CA GLY A 152 18.18 21.63 0.77
C GLY A 152 19.15 20.82 -0.11
N SER A 153 19.71 19.72 0.44
CA SER A 153 20.82 18.97 -0.15
C SER A 153 20.51 17.49 -0.44
N GLY A 154 19.23 17.15 -0.58
CA GLY A 154 18.78 15.80 -0.89
C GLY A 154 17.29 15.73 -1.15
N ASP A 155 16.81 14.50 -1.36
CA ASP A 155 15.37 14.22 -1.46
C ASP A 155 14.69 14.60 -0.15
N CYS A 156 13.48 15.14 -0.26
CA CYS A 156 12.63 15.44 0.89
C CYS A 156 11.34 14.62 0.80
N PRO A 157 11.32 13.42 1.38
CA PRO A 157 10.11 12.61 1.48
C PRO A 157 8.98 13.37 2.17
N ILE A 158 7.73 13.04 1.84
CA ILE A 158 6.54 13.67 2.43
C ILE A 158 6.50 13.55 3.96
N CYS A 159 7.12 12.51 4.51
CA CYS A 159 7.17 12.23 5.94
C CYS A 159 8.36 12.83 6.68
N THR A 160 9.08 13.77 6.07
CA THR A 160 10.29 14.33 6.69
C THR A 160 9.99 15.13 7.97
N ASP A 161 8.85 15.81 8.02
CA ASP A 161 8.32 16.43 9.25
C ASP A 161 7.67 15.35 10.13
N VAL A 162 8.50 14.50 10.73
CA VAL A 162 8.07 13.34 11.53
C VAL A 162 7.36 13.74 12.81
N ASN A 163 7.71 14.93 13.33
CA ASN A 163 7.12 15.46 14.55
C ASN A 163 5.82 16.23 14.29
N SER A 164 5.50 16.49 13.01
CA SER A 164 4.25 17.07 12.53
C SER A 164 3.97 18.47 13.08
N ASP A 165 5.02 19.26 13.31
CA ASP A 165 4.89 20.67 13.73
C ASP A 165 4.74 21.64 12.54
N GLY A 166 4.73 21.11 11.31
CA GLY A 166 4.52 21.83 10.07
C GLY A 166 5.81 22.35 9.44
N VAL A 167 6.98 22.09 10.04
CA VAL A 167 8.27 22.55 9.53
C VAL A 167 9.35 21.48 9.62
N VAL A 168 10.00 21.19 8.50
CA VAL A 168 11.18 20.30 8.52
C VAL A 168 12.35 21.03 9.16
N THR A 169 12.87 20.51 10.26
CA THR A 169 14.02 21.07 11.02
C THR A 169 14.96 19.97 11.52
N PRO A 170 16.14 20.30 12.08
CA PRO A 170 16.98 19.29 12.74
C PRO A 170 16.30 18.55 13.90
N ARG A 171 15.15 19.04 14.41
CA ARG A 171 14.35 18.38 15.44
C ARG A 171 13.72 17.08 14.92
N ASP A 172 13.38 17.01 13.64
CA ASP A 172 12.89 15.79 13.00
C ASP A 172 13.96 14.70 12.98
N ALA A 173 15.18 15.07 12.58
CA ALA A 173 16.33 14.17 12.59
C ALA A 173 16.66 13.70 14.02
N LEU A 174 16.59 14.59 15.01
CA LEU A 174 16.78 14.22 16.42
C LEU A 174 15.71 13.23 16.88
N CYS A 175 14.43 13.46 16.54
CA CYS A 175 13.34 12.56 16.92
C CYS A 175 13.53 11.14 16.37
N ILE A 176 13.97 11.02 15.10
CA ILE A 176 14.31 9.72 14.50
C ILE A 176 15.47 9.05 15.24
N LEU A 177 16.52 9.81 15.60
CA LEU A 177 17.69 9.28 16.29
C LEU A 177 17.35 8.84 17.72
N GLU A 178 16.52 9.60 18.44
CA GLU A 178 15.99 9.23 19.75
C GLU A 178 15.24 7.90 19.68
N LYS A 179 14.36 7.75 18.67
CA LYS A 179 13.63 6.50 18.42
C LYS A 179 14.57 5.33 18.15
N TYR A 180 15.60 5.52 17.33
CA TYR A 180 16.62 4.50 17.04
C TYR A 180 17.42 4.08 18.29
N LEU A 181 17.75 5.04 19.16
CA LEU A 181 18.48 4.81 20.41
C LEU A 181 17.64 4.17 21.51
N GLY A 182 16.32 3.99 21.29
CA GLY A 182 15.40 3.44 22.29
C GLY A 182 15.15 4.37 23.47
N ILE A 183 15.32 5.68 23.28
CA ILE A 183 14.95 6.71 24.26
C ILE A 183 13.66 7.41 23.82
N PRO A 184 12.91 8.02 24.76
CA PRO A 184 11.65 8.68 24.42
C PRO A 184 11.83 9.70 23.29
N SER A 185 10.97 9.59 22.28
CA SER A 185 10.98 10.40 21.07
C SER A 185 9.60 10.96 20.76
N CYS A 186 9.53 11.94 19.84
CA CYS A 186 8.27 12.47 19.35
C CYS A 186 7.39 11.41 18.63
N LEU A 187 8.00 10.31 18.16
CA LEU A 187 7.32 9.18 17.53
C LEU A 187 6.64 8.25 18.54
N ASP A 188 6.91 8.40 19.85
CA ASP A 188 6.32 7.57 20.91
C ASP A 188 5.03 8.17 21.49
N GLN A 189 4.82 9.49 21.36
CA GLN A 189 3.70 10.18 22.01
C GLN A 189 2.35 10.08 21.27
N ARG A 190 2.11 8.98 20.53
CA ARG A 190 0.83 8.73 19.85
C ARG A 190 -0.03 7.65 20.51
N GLU A 191 0.29 7.21 21.74
CA GLU A 191 -0.71 6.50 22.55
C GLU A 191 -1.80 7.48 23.04
N PRO A 192 -3.08 7.08 23.04
CA PRO A 192 -4.16 7.94 23.51
C PRO A 192 -3.91 8.24 24.98
N VAL A 193 -3.88 9.53 25.31
CA VAL A 193 -3.96 9.98 26.71
C VAL A 193 -5.22 9.35 27.29
N ALA A 194 -5.05 8.44 28.26
CA ALA A 194 -6.16 7.84 28.96
C ALA A 194 -7.06 8.97 29.51
N ALA A 195 -8.29 9.04 29.01
CA ALA A 195 -9.30 9.93 29.57
C ALA A 195 -9.54 9.51 31.01
N TYR A 196 -9.17 10.38 31.96
CA TYR A 196 -9.56 10.30 33.36
C TYR A 196 -10.91 10.99 33.59
#